data_AF-A0A929NY78-F1
#
_entry.id   AF-A0A929NY78-F1
#
_cell.length_a   1.000
_cell.length_b   1.000
_cell.length_c   1.000
_cell.angle_alpha   90.00
_cell.angle_beta   90.00
_cell.angle_gamma   90.00
#
_symmetry.space_group_name_H-M   'P 1'
#
loop_
_entity.id
_entity.type
_entity.pdbx_description
1 polymer ?
#
loop_
_entity_poly.entity_id
_entity_poly.type
_entity_poly.pdbx_seq_one_letter_code
_entity_poly.pdbx_strand_id
1 'polypeptide(L)'
;TSNSRRGFYGFGEETAMEADAEGIYQEDYQDDVHYGKTWTEANGETREIKNCNACHSESYYRPAFSNVDLDNKHHILKGNSDMDVRNDLDYHPAPKSCAYCHQEAKNPSIPSGHSSMLAAHKELWKANGDMSGYSSTSLDRITQTHFDVIACETCHITNKKSRGRNLQIMYRYRRSEDGKLRIIPYNPRQRYYWKDNNTGYVLNKTERNSVFSLETDDQGNKYGSLINPTTNVVLGTVGARMSHGSWRFSDPETYDGIVALKAAYDAVLANKDISNPDAVMVWTESNYYVMSHNTRLAVDSLQCEACHERKQDGSFSALISPNSVLGEKNFKQLTELPDRRLVDEGIVILDKPSMKLHNDGTVTQNIDDILYESKVNPSMSILNAAKANVIAGNMRRYSFDKGISAAELGSYSNKMRNHLVTSELYVFKPDSGDNALRNMAILMELNSVNEPVFATAQLQTILGDNNTIDNATKSGNGGLVSSVFNLQASYANGQALKQLPAGGQMLIKLPFNYDNAGRDNINLLSSTDGKQWSTISNSDIVFIQPQTNAEAGYILFWSDKFAYYTVANKAVVAPVVYSESSGGDGGGGSVLYLPILLLFGLGFRYLKRNWNVNL
;
A
#
# COMPACT_ATOMS: atom_id res chain seq x y z
N THR A 1 16.49 2.84 -30.66
CA THR A 1 16.15 4.17 -30.11
C THR A 1 15.45 3.97 -28.78
N SER A 2 16.04 4.06 -27.60
CA SER A 2 17.19 4.84 -27.09
C SER A 2 17.81 4.04 -25.93
N ASN A 3 19.13 3.83 -25.93
CA ASN A 3 19.91 3.31 -24.79
C ASN A 3 19.99 4.30 -23.61
N SER A 4 19.08 5.28 -23.57
CA SER A 4 19.02 6.37 -22.61
C SER A 4 17.61 6.96 -22.56
N ARG A 5 16.58 6.12 -22.41
CA ARG A 5 15.25 6.63 -22.04
C ARG A 5 15.41 7.36 -20.70
N ARG A 6 15.47 8.70 -20.79
CA ARG A 6 15.57 9.66 -19.69
C ARG A 6 14.54 9.26 -18.63
N GLY A 7 15.00 8.79 -17.47
CA GLY A 7 14.14 8.42 -16.35
C GLY A 7 14.55 7.16 -15.60
N PHE A 8 15.31 6.24 -16.22
CA PHE A 8 15.79 5.03 -15.57
C PHE A 8 17.29 5.18 -15.25
N TYR A 9 17.60 5.66 -14.04
CA TYR A 9 18.96 5.72 -13.50
C TYR A 9 19.26 4.38 -12.80
N GLY A 10 20.46 3.79 -13.00
CA GLY A 10 20.92 2.64 -12.21
C GLY A 10 20.87 1.27 -12.89
N PHE A 11 21.23 1.16 -14.18
CA PHE A 11 21.58 -0.14 -14.79
C PHE A 11 22.51 0.03 -15.99
N GLY A 12 23.56 -0.78 -16.06
CA GLY A 12 24.58 -0.75 -17.11
C GLY A 12 25.96 -1.06 -16.54
N GLU A 13 27.01 -1.01 -17.37
CA GLU A 13 28.39 -1.25 -16.90
C GLU A 13 28.79 -0.28 -15.78
N GLU A 14 28.24 0.93 -15.78
CA GLU A 14 28.42 1.96 -14.75
C GLU A 14 27.80 1.61 -13.38
N THR A 15 27.04 0.51 -13.28
CA THR A 15 26.45 0.02 -12.02
C THR A 15 27.24 -1.11 -11.37
N ALA A 16 28.33 -1.52 -12.02
CA ALA A 16 29.24 -2.50 -11.44
C ALA A 16 29.87 -1.93 -10.17
N MET A 17 29.80 -2.68 -9.08
CA MET A 17 30.41 -2.28 -7.82
C MET A 17 31.93 -2.19 -7.97
N GLU A 18 32.49 -1.01 -7.70
CA GLU A 18 33.93 -0.77 -7.67
C GLU A 18 34.46 -0.88 -6.24
N ALA A 19 35.59 -1.55 -6.04
CA ALA A 19 36.28 -1.59 -4.76
C ALA A 19 37.40 -0.53 -4.73
N ASP A 20 37.63 0.10 -3.59
CA ASP A 20 38.78 0.93 -3.33
C ASP A 20 40.07 0.10 -3.18
N ALA A 21 41.19 0.79 -2.92
CA ALA A 21 42.51 0.16 -2.81
C ALA A 21 42.59 -0.83 -1.62
N GLU A 22 41.70 -0.68 -0.65
CA GLU A 22 41.57 -1.50 0.56
C GLU A 22 40.57 -2.66 0.37
N GLY A 23 39.93 -2.76 -0.80
CA GLY A 23 38.94 -3.80 -1.11
C GLY A 23 37.55 -3.53 -0.55
N ILE A 24 37.29 -2.31 -0.07
CA ILE A 24 35.98 -1.86 0.39
C ILE A 24 35.22 -1.30 -0.81
N TYR A 25 33.96 -1.70 -0.98
CA TYR A 25 33.16 -1.19 -2.08
C TYR A 25 32.91 0.31 -1.92
N GLN A 26 33.22 1.07 -2.97
CA GLN A 26 32.89 2.49 -3.04
C GLN A 26 31.38 2.66 -3.05
N GLU A 27 30.90 3.71 -2.40
CA GLU A 27 29.47 4.00 -2.33
C GLU A 27 29.05 5.01 -3.41
N ASP A 28 28.49 4.53 -4.51
CA ASP A 28 27.88 5.33 -5.58
C ASP A 28 26.34 5.18 -5.59
N TYR A 29 25.63 6.15 -6.18
CA TYR A 29 24.20 6.00 -6.45
C TYR A 29 23.90 4.94 -7.50
N GLN A 30 24.84 4.61 -8.38
CA GLN A 30 24.65 3.69 -9.50
C GLN A 30 24.85 2.22 -9.13
N ASP A 31 25.60 1.92 -8.07
CA ASP A 31 25.96 0.54 -7.71
C ASP A 31 24.74 -0.36 -7.43
N ASP A 32 24.69 -1.52 -8.10
CA ASP A 32 23.73 -2.60 -7.85
C ASP A 32 24.43 -3.96 -7.72
N VAL A 33 24.24 -4.61 -6.57
CA VAL A 33 24.79 -5.95 -6.27
C VAL A 33 24.34 -7.04 -7.26
N HIS A 34 23.24 -6.81 -7.97
CA HIS A 34 22.71 -7.75 -8.94
C HIS A 34 23.38 -7.63 -10.31
N TYR A 35 24.10 -6.53 -10.60
CA TYR A 35 24.78 -6.38 -11.88
C TYR A 35 25.79 -7.53 -12.09
N GLY A 36 25.69 -8.19 -13.24
CA GLY A 36 26.55 -9.31 -13.60
C GLY A 36 26.17 -10.67 -12.96
N LYS A 37 25.11 -10.71 -12.14
CA LYS A 37 24.56 -11.98 -11.62
C LYS A 37 23.62 -12.64 -12.63
N THR A 38 23.42 -13.94 -12.51
CA THR A 38 22.51 -14.70 -13.37
C THR A 38 21.13 -14.87 -12.73
N TRP A 39 20.09 -14.80 -13.55
CA TRP A 39 18.71 -15.09 -13.16
C TRP A 39 18.10 -16.11 -14.12
N THR A 40 17.31 -17.04 -13.56
CA THR A 40 16.58 -18.08 -14.30
C THR A 40 15.09 -17.86 -14.15
N GLU A 41 14.40 -17.63 -15.27
CA GLU A 41 12.96 -17.39 -15.27
C GLU A 41 12.15 -18.69 -15.14
N ALA A 42 10.86 -18.59 -14.83
CA ALA A 42 9.97 -19.75 -14.66
C ALA A 42 9.90 -20.70 -15.88
N ASN A 43 10.23 -20.19 -17.08
CA ASN A 43 10.33 -20.95 -18.33
C ASN A 43 11.67 -21.68 -18.51
N GLY A 44 12.62 -21.55 -17.56
CA GLY A 44 13.94 -22.19 -17.58
C GLY A 44 15.05 -21.39 -18.26
N GLU A 45 14.74 -20.24 -18.86
CA GLU A 45 15.73 -19.41 -19.54
C GLU A 45 16.59 -18.64 -18.54
N THR A 46 17.91 -18.71 -18.72
CA THR A 46 18.89 -18.11 -17.81
C THR A 46 19.71 -17.05 -18.53
N ARG A 47 19.81 -15.86 -17.94
CA ARG A 47 20.64 -14.76 -18.47
C ARG A 47 21.27 -13.93 -17.35
N GLU A 48 22.37 -13.29 -17.69
CA GLU A 48 23.02 -12.30 -16.83
C GLU A 48 22.18 -11.01 -16.76
N ILE A 49 22.05 -10.45 -15.56
CA ILE A 49 21.39 -9.18 -15.30
C ILE A 49 22.35 -8.06 -15.68
N LYS A 50 22.18 -7.51 -16.89
CA LYS A 50 23.00 -6.39 -17.41
C LYS A 50 22.25 -5.08 -17.54
N ASN A 51 20.92 -5.14 -17.60
CA ASN A 51 20.10 -3.95 -17.78
C ASN A 51 18.69 -4.14 -17.22
N CYS A 52 17.94 -3.04 -17.15
CA CYS A 52 16.58 -3.00 -16.60
C CYS A 52 15.63 -4.02 -17.23
N ASN A 53 15.86 -4.49 -18.45
CA ASN A 53 14.92 -5.40 -19.12
C ASN A 53 14.74 -6.72 -18.35
N ALA A 54 15.73 -7.13 -17.55
CA ALA A 54 15.59 -8.28 -16.66
C ALA A 54 14.37 -8.17 -15.71
N CYS A 55 14.09 -6.95 -15.22
CA CYS A 55 12.99 -6.68 -14.28
C CYS A 55 11.80 -5.97 -14.94
N HIS A 56 12.02 -5.32 -16.10
CA HIS A 56 11.06 -4.44 -16.76
C HIS A 56 10.46 -5.01 -18.05
N SER A 57 10.85 -6.20 -18.50
CA SER A 57 10.31 -6.79 -19.73
C SER A 57 9.83 -8.21 -19.51
N GLU A 58 8.55 -8.45 -19.83
CA GLU A 58 7.93 -9.77 -19.80
C GLU A 58 8.61 -10.77 -20.75
N SER A 59 9.23 -10.26 -21.83
CA SER A 59 9.86 -11.06 -22.89
C SER A 59 11.38 -11.05 -22.86
N TYR A 60 12.02 -10.60 -21.78
CA TYR A 60 13.49 -10.57 -21.75
C TYR A 60 14.10 -11.96 -21.73
N TYR A 61 13.56 -12.89 -20.94
CA TYR A 61 14.02 -14.28 -20.82
C TYR A 61 13.30 -15.21 -21.80
N ARG A 62 13.13 -14.82 -23.06
CA ARG A 62 12.57 -15.71 -24.10
C ARG A 62 13.65 -16.65 -24.66
N PRO A 63 13.31 -17.87 -25.11
CA PRO A 63 14.29 -18.79 -25.65
C PRO A 63 15.05 -18.20 -26.83
N ALA A 64 16.37 -18.47 -26.90
CA ALA A 64 17.24 -17.91 -27.95
C ALA A 64 16.79 -18.28 -29.37
N PHE A 65 16.07 -19.40 -29.52
CA PHE A 65 15.52 -19.92 -30.77
C PHE A 65 14.05 -19.51 -31.00
N SER A 66 13.43 -18.74 -30.11
CA SER A 66 12.10 -18.20 -30.33
C SER A 66 12.16 -17.04 -31.33
N ASN A 67 11.30 -17.08 -32.35
CA ASN A 67 11.17 -15.96 -33.27
C ASN A 67 10.75 -14.70 -32.51
N VAL A 68 11.20 -13.54 -33.00
CA VAL A 68 10.70 -12.25 -32.48
C VAL A 68 9.23 -12.16 -32.83
N ASP A 69 8.39 -12.42 -31.85
CA ASP A 69 6.96 -12.18 -31.96
C ASP A 69 6.70 -10.67 -31.98
N LEU A 70 6.39 -10.16 -33.18
CA LEU A 70 6.10 -8.75 -33.42
C LEU A 70 4.69 -8.36 -32.94
N ASP A 71 3.81 -9.35 -32.73
CA ASP A 71 2.45 -9.17 -32.21
C ASP A 71 2.42 -9.25 -30.68
N ASN A 72 3.51 -9.72 -30.07
CA ASN A 72 3.64 -9.74 -28.63
C ASN A 72 3.49 -8.32 -28.08
N LYS A 73 2.69 -8.17 -27.03
CA LYS A 73 2.49 -6.86 -26.42
C LYS A 73 3.86 -6.41 -25.90
N HIS A 74 4.39 -5.32 -26.46
CA HIS A 74 5.66 -4.72 -26.04
C HIS A 74 5.49 -3.99 -24.71
N HIS A 75 4.82 -4.63 -23.75
CA HIS A 75 4.64 -4.15 -22.40
C HIS A 75 6.02 -4.12 -21.75
N ILE A 76 6.57 -2.91 -21.71
CA ILE A 76 7.61 -2.59 -20.75
C ILE A 76 6.84 -2.41 -19.44
N LEU A 77 7.11 -3.26 -18.45
CA LEU A 77 6.67 -3.05 -17.06
C LEU A 77 7.27 -1.71 -16.65
N LYS A 78 6.47 -0.65 -16.73
CA LYS A 78 6.99 0.71 -16.67
C LYS A 78 7.28 1.05 -15.22
N GLY A 79 8.51 1.45 -14.93
CA GLY A 79 8.78 2.25 -13.74
C GLY A 79 8.22 3.65 -13.95
N ASN A 80 7.43 4.14 -13.00
CA ASN A 80 6.76 5.44 -13.09
C ASN A 80 7.81 6.54 -13.31
N SER A 81 7.78 7.22 -14.45
CA SER A 81 8.72 8.30 -14.75
C SER A 81 8.37 9.55 -13.92
N ASP A 82 9.39 10.36 -13.67
CA ASP A 82 9.39 11.70 -13.10
C ASP A 82 8.49 12.74 -13.82
N MET A 83 7.79 12.35 -14.89
CA MET A 83 6.95 13.18 -15.75
C MET A 83 5.47 12.79 -15.71
N ASP A 84 5.10 11.66 -15.10
CA ASP A 84 3.70 11.20 -15.04
C ASP A 84 2.97 11.82 -13.85
N VAL A 85 2.19 12.86 -14.12
CA VAL A 85 1.50 13.69 -13.12
C VAL A 85 0.18 13.04 -12.65
N ARG A 86 -0.25 11.94 -13.27
CA ARG A 86 -1.49 11.19 -12.96
C ARG A 86 -1.26 9.68 -12.92
N ASN A 87 -0.80 9.18 -11.77
CA ASN A 87 -0.60 7.75 -11.51
C ASN A 87 -1.86 7.02 -11.02
N ASP A 88 -2.92 7.75 -10.73
CA ASP A 88 -4.26 7.24 -10.45
C ASP A 88 -4.92 6.54 -11.66
N LEU A 89 -4.31 6.68 -12.85
CA LEU A 89 -4.76 6.07 -14.10
C LEU A 89 -3.75 5.06 -14.69
N ASP A 90 -2.65 4.78 -13.99
CA ASP A 90 -1.63 3.83 -14.46
C ASP A 90 -1.90 2.43 -13.90
N TYR A 91 -2.57 1.61 -14.70
CA TYR A 91 -2.93 0.22 -14.39
C TYR A 91 -1.88 -0.80 -14.88
N HIS A 92 -0.69 -0.35 -15.28
CA HIS A 92 0.35 -1.27 -15.77
C HIS A 92 0.99 -2.06 -14.61
N PRO A 93 1.31 -3.34 -14.82
CA PRO A 93 2.05 -4.13 -13.85
C PRO A 93 3.40 -3.48 -13.53
N ALA A 94 3.71 -3.42 -12.23
CA ALA A 94 4.96 -2.87 -11.71
C ALA A 94 6.17 -3.73 -12.15
N PRO A 95 7.40 -3.18 -12.15
CA PRO A 95 8.59 -4.01 -12.32
C PRO A 95 8.72 -5.00 -11.17
N LYS A 96 9.25 -6.18 -11.50
CA LYS A 96 9.50 -7.27 -10.54
C LYS A 96 10.23 -6.76 -9.31
N SER A 97 9.64 -6.93 -8.13
CA SER A 97 10.24 -6.54 -6.86
C SER A 97 11.30 -7.52 -6.35
N CYS A 98 12.06 -7.12 -5.33
CA CYS A 98 12.90 -8.05 -4.58
C CYS A 98 12.10 -9.24 -4.03
N ALA A 99 10.86 -9.00 -3.57
CA ALA A 99 9.99 -10.06 -3.05
C ALA A 99 9.62 -11.07 -4.16
N TYR A 100 9.33 -10.61 -5.37
CA TYR A 100 9.10 -11.51 -6.50
C TYR A 100 10.30 -12.44 -6.72
N CYS A 101 11.50 -11.89 -6.88
CA CYS A 101 12.69 -12.68 -7.22
C CYS A 101 13.15 -13.62 -6.10
N HIS A 102 12.98 -13.21 -4.84
CA HIS A 102 13.54 -13.94 -3.68
C HIS A 102 12.50 -14.77 -2.92
N GLN A 103 11.20 -14.63 -3.18
CA GLN A 103 10.14 -15.33 -2.45
C GLN A 103 9.07 -15.96 -3.34
N GLU A 104 8.57 -15.24 -4.36
CA GLU A 104 7.35 -15.63 -5.08
C GLU A 104 7.62 -16.37 -6.40
N ALA A 105 8.75 -16.09 -7.05
CA ALA A 105 9.12 -16.72 -8.30
C ALA A 105 9.18 -18.25 -8.15
N LYS A 106 8.86 -18.97 -9.23
CA LYS A 106 8.88 -20.45 -9.25
C LYS A 106 10.22 -21.03 -8.77
N ASN A 107 11.31 -20.36 -9.13
CA ASN A 107 12.67 -20.67 -8.70
C ASN A 107 13.24 -19.44 -7.96
N PRO A 108 12.92 -19.25 -6.68
CA PRO A 108 13.36 -18.06 -5.96
C PRO A 108 14.87 -18.12 -5.77
N SER A 109 15.55 -17.00 -6.00
CA SER A 109 16.99 -16.90 -5.71
C SER A 109 17.16 -16.55 -4.24
N ILE A 110 17.83 -17.38 -3.44
CA ILE A 110 18.15 -17.04 -2.05
C ILE A 110 19.68 -17.08 -1.93
N PRO A 111 20.38 -15.93 -1.95
CA PRO A 111 21.83 -15.88 -2.03
C PRO A 111 22.55 -16.64 -0.91
N SER A 112 21.92 -16.73 0.26
CA SER A 112 22.47 -17.43 1.43
C SER A 112 22.26 -18.95 1.42
N GLY A 113 21.59 -19.52 0.41
CA GLY A 113 21.32 -20.96 0.31
C GLY A 113 20.28 -21.51 1.30
N HIS A 114 19.61 -20.65 2.07
CA HIS A 114 18.56 -21.06 2.99
C HIS A 114 17.26 -21.39 2.26
N SER A 115 16.36 -22.13 2.90
CA SER A 115 15.07 -22.57 2.30
C SER A 115 14.04 -21.46 2.12
N SER A 116 14.21 -20.32 2.80
CA SER A 116 13.31 -19.16 2.70
C SER A 116 14.03 -17.88 3.11
N MET A 117 13.51 -16.73 2.69
CA MET A 117 13.99 -15.42 3.13
C MET A 117 13.82 -15.20 4.63
N LEU A 118 12.76 -15.77 5.23
CA LEU A 118 12.55 -15.78 6.68
C LEU A 118 13.69 -16.48 7.41
N ALA A 119 14.05 -17.69 6.96
CA ALA A 119 15.17 -18.44 7.53
C ALA A 119 16.50 -17.69 7.34
N ALA A 120 16.74 -17.12 6.16
CA ALA A 120 17.95 -16.34 5.88
C ALA A 120 18.11 -15.13 6.81
N HIS A 121 17.06 -14.31 6.97
CA HIS A 121 17.11 -13.10 7.80
C HIS A 121 17.20 -13.43 9.29
N LYS A 122 16.52 -14.50 9.72
CA LYS A 122 16.60 -14.98 11.10
C LYS A 122 18.03 -15.33 11.48
N GLU A 123 18.74 -16.08 10.63
CA GLU A 123 20.15 -16.44 10.90
C GLU A 123 21.07 -15.22 10.80
N LEU A 124 20.84 -14.31 9.85
CA LEU A 124 21.62 -13.07 9.73
C LEU A 124 21.51 -12.20 11.00
N TRP A 125 20.30 -11.89 11.45
CA TRP A 125 20.10 -11.04 12.64
C TRP A 125 20.56 -11.72 13.93
N LYS A 126 20.49 -13.05 14.00
CA LYS A 126 21.12 -13.79 15.11
C LYS A 126 22.63 -13.64 15.10
N ALA A 127 23.27 -13.81 13.94
CA ALA A 127 24.72 -13.69 13.80
C ALA A 127 25.22 -12.28 14.15
N ASN A 128 24.42 -11.24 13.84
CA ASN A 128 24.74 -9.85 14.17
C ASN A 128 24.44 -9.47 15.63
N GLY A 129 23.88 -10.37 16.44
CA GLY A 129 23.52 -10.10 17.83
C GLY A 129 22.27 -9.22 18.01
N ASP A 130 21.57 -8.90 16.92
CA ASP A 130 20.34 -8.11 16.93
C ASP A 130 19.17 -8.85 17.60
N MET A 131 19.27 -10.17 17.66
CA MET A 131 18.28 -11.02 18.31
C MET A 131 18.59 -11.32 19.79
N SER A 132 19.59 -10.66 20.38
CA SER A 132 19.89 -10.77 21.81
C SER A 132 18.70 -10.30 22.66
N GLY A 133 18.37 -11.05 23.71
CA GLY A 133 17.24 -10.73 24.61
C GLY A 133 15.85 -11.20 24.15
N TYR A 134 15.71 -11.81 22.96
CA TYR A 134 14.42 -12.32 22.47
C TYR A 134 14.24 -13.83 22.66
N SER A 135 13.00 -14.27 22.95
CA SER A 135 12.65 -15.70 22.95
C SER A 135 12.59 -16.26 21.52
N SER A 136 12.84 -17.55 21.34
CA SER A 136 12.80 -18.22 20.02
C SER A 136 11.47 -18.03 19.28
N THR A 137 10.35 -18.06 20.00
CA THR A 137 8.99 -17.80 19.48
C THR A 137 8.76 -16.35 19.07
N SER A 138 9.45 -15.40 19.70
CA SER A 138 9.36 -13.99 19.33
C SER A 138 10.13 -13.69 18.05
N LEU A 139 11.22 -14.42 17.77
CA LEU A 139 12.07 -14.20 16.60
C LEU A 139 11.29 -14.33 15.29
N ASP A 140 10.55 -15.43 15.11
CA ASP A 140 9.81 -15.69 13.87
C ASP A 140 8.73 -14.64 13.65
N ARG A 141 8.03 -14.24 14.73
CA ARG A 141 7.03 -13.17 14.67
C ARG A 141 7.64 -11.82 14.30
N ILE A 142 8.80 -11.46 14.88
CA ILE A 142 9.48 -10.19 14.60
C ILE A 142 9.93 -10.15 13.14
N THR A 143 10.62 -11.20 12.66
CA THR A 143 11.10 -11.26 11.27
C THR A 143 9.93 -11.27 10.28
N GLN A 144 8.86 -12.01 10.57
CA GLN A 144 7.66 -12.00 9.72
C GLN A 144 6.98 -10.62 9.69
N THR A 145 6.88 -9.94 10.84
CA THR A 145 6.31 -8.58 10.90
C THR A 145 7.07 -7.62 9.99
N HIS A 146 8.40 -7.70 9.93
CA HIS A 146 9.20 -6.88 9.03
C HIS A 146 8.86 -7.14 7.56
N PHE A 147 8.74 -8.40 7.14
CA PHE A 147 8.31 -8.71 5.76
C PHE A 147 6.88 -8.26 5.43
N ASP A 148 6.02 -8.10 6.45
CA ASP A 148 4.65 -7.65 6.27
C ASP A 148 4.51 -6.12 6.18
N VAL A 149 5.42 -5.35 6.79
CA VAL A 149 5.32 -3.89 6.88
C VAL A 149 6.47 -3.11 6.24
N ILE A 150 7.62 -3.75 5.97
CA ILE A 150 8.83 -3.15 5.39
C ILE A 150 9.16 -3.85 4.07
N ALA A 151 9.36 -3.09 2.99
CA ALA A 151 9.84 -3.63 1.73
C ALA A 151 11.35 -3.93 1.82
N CYS A 152 11.84 -4.97 1.14
CA CYS A 152 13.26 -5.34 1.16
C CYS A 152 14.17 -4.14 0.82
N GLU A 153 13.72 -3.35 -0.17
CA GLU A 153 14.34 -2.13 -0.65
C GLU A 153 14.63 -1.12 0.48
N THR A 154 13.75 -1.03 1.49
CA THR A 154 13.91 -0.10 2.62
C THR A 154 15.17 -0.39 3.43
N CYS A 155 15.49 -1.67 3.63
CA CYS A 155 16.68 -2.10 4.37
C CYS A 155 17.92 -2.19 3.48
N HIS A 156 17.75 -2.48 2.19
CA HIS A 156 18.85 -2.78 1.27
C HIS A 156 19.25 -1.63 0.34
N ILE A 157 18.50 -0.52 0.31
CA ILE A 157 18.82 0.67 -0.47
C ILE A 157 19.02 1.86 0.47
N THR A 158 20.25 2.03 0.92
CA THR A 158 20.65 3.08 1.86
C THR A 158 21.92 3.79 1.41
N ASN A 159 22.20 4.95 2.03
CA ASN A 159 23.45 5.71 1.89
C ASN A 159 23.88 6.02 0.44
N LYS A 160 22.93 6.20 -0.48
CA LYS A 160 23.22 6.48 -1.90
C LYS A 160 23.74 7.91 -2.09
N LYS A 161 24.55 8.15 -3.13
CA LYS A 161 25.13 9.48 -3.42
C LYS A 161 24.88 9.92 -4.85
N SER A 162 24.15 11.00 -5.11
CA SER A 162 24.01 11.54 -6.47
C SER A 162 25.08 12.59 -6.77
N ARG A 163 25.91 12.36 -7.81
CA ARG A 163 26.97 13.30 -8.25
C ARG A 163 27.89 13.74 -7.10
N GLY A 164 28.35 12.78 -6.30
CA GLY A 164 29.23 13.01 -5.14
C GLY A 164 28.55 13.61 -3.91
N ARG A 165 27.22 13.79 -3.91
CA ARG A 165 26.46 14.29 -2.75
C ARG A 165 25.52 13.23 -2.22
N ASN A 166 25.42 13.09 -0.89
CA ASN A 166 24.48 12.16 -0.27
C ASN A 166 23.05 12.43 -0.77
N LEU A 167 22.39 11.35 -1.18
CA LEU A 167 21.00 11.36 -1.58
C LEU A 167 20.14 11.27 -0.32
N GLN A 168 19.32 12.29 -0.09
CA GLN A 168 18.32 12.23 0.97
C GLN A 168 17.19 11.26 0.58
N ILE A 169 17.31 10.01 1.04
CA ILE A 169 16.29 8.98 0.86
C ILE A 169 15.18 9.22 1.87
N MET A 170 13.94 9.28 1.37
CA MET A 170 12.75 9.38 2.19
C MET A 170 11.96 8.07 2.11
N TYR A 171 11.03 7.87 3.03
CA TYR A 171 10.29 6.63 3.19
C TYR A 171 8.80 6.90 3.26
N ARG A 172 8.01 6.07 2.58
CA ARG A 172 6.55 6.19 2.57
C ARG A 172 5.89 4.82 2.45
N TYR A 173 4.66 4.72 2.88
CA TYR A 173 3.86 3.55 2.59
C TYR A 173 3.43 3.52 1.12
N ARG A 174 3.61 2.37 0.47
CA ARG A 174 3.10 2.08 -0.88
C ARG A 174 2.66 0.62 -0.96
N ARG A 175 1.67 0.33 -1.81
CA ARG A 175 1.28 -1.05 -2.10
C ARG A 175 2.34 -1.73 -2.95
N SER A 176 2.80 -2.89 -2.50
CA SER A 176 3.63 -3.83 -3.25
C SER A 176 2.77 -4.65 -4.23
N GLU A 177 3.41 -5.52 -5.00
CA GLU A 177 2.78 -6.38 -6.03
C GLU A 177 1.73 -7.34 -5.44
N ASP A 178 1.97 -7.89 -4.25
CA ASP A 178 1.02 -8.69 -3.45
C ASP A 178 -0.11 -7.86 -2.80
N GLY A 179 -0.19 -6.58 -3.15
CA GLY A 179 -1.13 -5.59 -2.63
C GLY A 179 -0.88 -5.18 -1.19
N LYS A 180 0.11 -5.73 -0.45
CA LYS A 180 0.43 -5.34 0.94
C LYS A 180 1.02 -3.94 0.95
N LEU A 181 0.62 -3.17 1.95
CA LEU A 181 1.14 -1.82 2.17
C LEU A 181 2.44 -1.95 2.96
N ARG A 182 3.56 -1.58 2.34
CA ARG A 182 4.88 -1.62 2.96
C ARG A 182 5.53 -0.25 2.93
N ILE A 183 6.41 0.02 3.89
CA ILE A 183 7.32 1.17 3.84
C ILE A 183 8.32 0.91 2.73
N ILE A 184 8.44 1.86 1.80
CA ILE A 184 9.36 1.81 0.66
C ILE A 184 10.24 3.06 0.61
N PRO A 185 11.48 2.97 0.11
CA PRO A 185 12.33 4.13 -0.13
C PRO A 185 11.91 4.87 -1.41
N TYR A 186 11.99 6.19 -1.35
CA TYR A 186 11.80 7.06 -2.51
C TYR A 186 12.64 8.32 -2.40
N ASN A 187 12.88 8.99 -3.53
CA ASN A 187 13.47 10.32 -3.54
C ASN A 187 12.42 11.35 -4.03
N PRO A 188 11.87 12.19 -3.13
CA PRO A 188 10.90 13.20 -3.55
C PRO A 188 11.52 14.22 -4.47
N ARG A 189 10.84 14.45 -5.60
CA ARG A 189 11.10 15.59 -6.47
C ARG A 189 10.04 16.65 -6.22
N GLN A 190 10.46 17.72 -5.55
CA GLN A 190 9.58 18.84 -5.24
C GLN A 190 9.30 19.62 -6.51
N ARG A 191 8.03 19.95 -6.73
CA ARG A 191 7.57 20.78 -7.85
C ARG A 191 6.45 21.67 -7.35
N TYR A 192 6.25 22.78 -8.03
CA TYR A 192 5.03 23.56 -7.87
C TYR A 192 4.37 23.80 -9.23
N TYR A 193 3.08 24.07 -9.17
CA TYR A 193 2.30 24.56 -10.29
C TYR A 193 1.42 25.70 -9.81
N TRP A 194 0.96 26.52 -10.76
CA TRP A 194 0.02 27.60 -10.48
C TRP A 194 -1.35 27.18 -11.00
N LYS A 195 -2.39 27.41 -10.20
CA LYS A 195 -3.78 27.17 -10.59
C LYS A 195 -4.66 28.32 -10.16
N ASP A 196 -5.82 28.43 -10.78
CA ASP A 196 -6.92 29.20 -10.23
C ASP A 196 -7.56 28.42 -9.06
N ASN A 197 -7.69 29.07 -7.91
CA ASN A 197 -8.20 28.48 -6.68
C ASN A 197 -9.71 28.20 -6.76
N ASN A 198 -10.46 29.06 -7.48
CA ASN A 198 -11.91 29.00 -7.58
C ASN A 198 -12.40 27.91 -8.54
N THR A 199 -11.73 27.75 -9.68
CA THR A 199 -12.12 26.81 -10.75
C THR A 199 -11.26 25.55 -10.80
N GLY A 200 -10.06 25.57 -10.20
CA GLY A 200 -9.07 24.50 -10.31
C GLY A 200 -8.28 24.50 -11.62
N TYR A 201 -8.44 25.50 -12.48
CA TYR A 201 -7.74 25.58 -13.77
C TYR A 201 -6.23 25.70 -13.57
N VAL A 202 -5.44 24.78 -14.13
CA VAL A 202 -3.97 24.79 -14.00
C VAL A 202 -3.32 25.55 -15.15
N LEU A 203 -2.50 26.56 -14.83
CA LEU A 203 -1.75 27.34 -15.81
C LEU A 203 -0.68 26.48 -16.48
N ASN A 204 -0.75 26.38 -17.80
CA ASN A 204 0.24 25.68 -18.60
C ASN A 204 1.55 26.49 -18.74
N LYS A 205 2.58 25.89 -19.35
CA LYS A 205 3.90 26.55 -19.47
C LYS A 205 3.84 27.84 -20.30
N THR A 206 3.04 27.88 -21.37
CA THR A 206 2.94 29.07 -22.23
C THR A 206 2.28 30.21 -21.48
N GLU A 207 1.20 29.93 -20.75
CA GLU A 207 0.50 30.90 -19.91
C GLU A 207 1.42 31.44 -18.81
N ARG A 208 2.14 30.56 -18.11
CA ARG A 208 3.12 30.99 -17.10
C ARG A 208 4.25 31.83 -17.66
N ASN A 209 4.69 31.56 -18.88
CA ASN A 209 5.75 32.34 -19.51
C ASN A 209 5.26 33.66 -20.12
N SER A 210 3.94 33.84 -20.32
CA SER A 210 3.39 35.04 -20.97
C SER A 210 3.54 36.32 -20.15
N VAL A 211 3.79 36.19 -18.84
CA VAL A 211 3.98 37.31 -17.92
C VAL A 211 5.45 37.77 -17.84
N PHE A 212 6.35 37.21 -18.65
CA PHE A 212 7.76 37.56 -18.63
C PHE A 212 8.24 38.05 -20.00
N SER A 213 8.99 39.16 -20.00
CA SER A 213 9.78 39.64 -21.14
C SER A 213 11.27 39.46 -20.86
N LEU A 214 12.05 39.06 -21.86
CA LEU A 214 13.50 39.02 -21.73
C LEU A 214 14.07 40.40 -22.03
N GLU A 215 14.72 40.99 -21.04
CA GLU A 215 15.37 42.29 -21.16
C GLU A 215 16.89 42.18 -20.99
N THR A 216 17.58 43.26 -21.32
CA THR A 216 19.05 43.39 -21.19
C THR A 216 19.36 44.66 -20.43
N ASP A 217 20.19 44.58 -19.40
CA ASP A 217 20.68 45.76 -18.71
C ASP A 217 21.78 46.48 -19.51
N ASP A 218 22.21 47.65 -19.03
CA ASP A 218 23.24 48.46 -19.67
C ASP A 218 24.62 47.77 -19.71
N GLN A 219 24.82 46.74 -18.87
CA GLN A 219 26.02 45.92 -18.77
C GLN A 219 25.94 44.66 -19.66
N GLY A 220 24.84 44.46 -20.38
CA GLY A 220 24.64 43.32 -21.27
C GLY A 220 24.12 42.05 -20.58
N ASN A 221 23.84 42.08 -19.29
CA ASN A 221 23.26 40.94 -18.57
C ASN A 221 21.78 40.80 -18.90
N LYS A 222 21.34 39.55 -19.03
CA LYS A 222 19.95 39.21 -19.34
C LYS A 222 19.15 39.02 -18.06
N TYR A 223 17.96 39.60 -18.02
CA TYR A 223 17.00 39.43 -16.93
C TYR A 223 15.58 39.27 -17.48
N GLY A 224 14.66 38.84 -16.63
CA GLY A 224 13.23 38.78 -16.94
C GLY A 224 12.50 39.96 -16.33
N SER A 225 11.79 40.73 -17.13
CA SER A 225 10.79 41.70 -16.64
C SER A 225 9.47 40.97 -16.42
N LEU A 226 8.97 40.99 -15.19
CA LEU A 226 7.61 40.54 -14.88
C LEU A 226 6.65 41.64 -15.30
N ILE A 227 5.72 41.31 -16.20
CA ILE A 227 4.77 42.26 -16.79
C ILE A 227 3.33 41.84 -16.53
N ASN A 228 2.44 42.82 -16.41
CA ASN A 228 1.02 42.56 -16.53
C ASN A 228 0.69 42.31 -18.03
N PRO A 229 0.19 41.14 -18.41
CA PRO A 229 0.01 40.76 -19.82
C PRO A 229 -1.09 41.56 -20.53
N THR A 230 -1.98 42.23 -19.79
CA THR A 230 -3.08 43.02 -20.34
C THR A 230 -2.69 44.49 -20.52
N THR A 231 -1.86 45.03 -19.63
CA THR A 231 -1.50 46.46 -19.63
C THR A 231 -0.05 46.73 -20.05
N ASN A 232 0.78 45.68 -20.16
CA ASN A 232 2.23 45.74 -20.37
C ASN A 232 3.01 46.55 -19.31
N VAL A 233 2.40 46.84 -18.15
CA VAL A 233 3.09 47.49 -17.03
C VAL A 233 4.09 46.51 -16.43
N VAL A 234 5.33 46.97 -16.22
CA VAL A 234 6.36 46.22 -15.50
C VAL A 234 6.04 46.21 -14.02
N LEU A 235 5.94 45.02 -13.44
CA LEU A 235 5.60 44.79 -12.04
C LEU A 235 6.83 44.40 -11.19
N GLY A 236 7.92 43.96 -11.83
CA GLY A 236 9.14 43.58 -11.15
C GLY A 236 10.17 42.95 -12.08
N THR A 237 11.28 42.47 -11.51
CA THR A 237 12.35 41.81 -12.25
C THR A 237 12.68 40.45 -11.63
N VAL A 238 13.12 39.50 -12.46
CA VAL A 238 13.55 38.16 -12.07
C VAL A 238 14.81 37.76 -12.82
N GLY A 239 15.57 36.80 -12.30
CA GLY A 239 16.71 36.24 -13.01
C GLY A 239 16.30 35.55 -14.32
N ALA A 240 17.15 35.62 -15.35
CA ALA A 240 16.96 34.88 -16.60
C ALA A 240 18.20 34.06 -16.94
N ARG A 241 18.01 32.80 -17.36
CA ARG A 241 19.09 31.91 -17.80
C ARG A 241 18.72 31.11 -19.03
N MET A 242 19.69 30.87 -19.92
CA MET A 242 19.53 29.98 -21.05
C MET A 242 19.62 28.52 -20.57
N SER A 243 18.63 27.69 -20.91
CA SER A 243 18.65 26.26 -20.63
C SER A 243 18.04 25.46 -21.78
N HIS A 244 18.80 24.49 -22.31
CA HIS A 244 18.37 23.61 -23.40
C HIS A 244 17.77 24.37 -24.60
N GLY A 245 18.40 25.48 -25.01
CA GLY A 245 17.96 26.30 -26.15
C GLY A 245 16.76 27.20 -25.89
N SER A 246 16.33 27.39 -24.63
CA SER A 246 15.23 28.29 -24.27
C SER A 246 15.58 29.12 -23.03
N TRP A 247 15.13 30.38 -22.99
CA TRP A 247 15.22 31.21 -21.79
C TRP A 247 14.32 30.68 -20.68
N ARG A 248 14.83 30.69 -19.46
CA ARG A 248 14.15 30.31 -18.22
C ARG A 248 14.22 31.47 -17.25
N PHE A 249 13.06 31.91 -16.81
CA PHE A 249 12.92 32.93 -15.78
C PHE A 249 12.88 32.26 -14.40
N SER A 250 13.56 32.86 -13.43
CA SER A 250 13.50 32.46 -12.03
C SER A 250 12.21 32.93 -11.39
N ASP A 251 11.87 32.36 -10.23
CA ASP A 251 10.83 32.91 -9.38
C ASP A 251 11.30 34.24 -8.73
N PRO A 252 10.38 35.15 -8.39
CA PRO A 252 10.73 36.35 -7.63
C PRO A 252 11.28 36.00 -6.25
N GLU A 253 12.28 36.75 -5.79
CA GLU A 253 12.99 36.50 -4.52
C GLU A 253 12.36 37.21 -3.32
N THR A 254 11.32 38.02 -3.53
CA THR A 254 10.67 38.83 -2.48
C THR A 254 9.18 38.54 -2.37
N TYR A 255 8.62 38.85 -1.20
CA TYR A 255 7.18 38.81 -0.96
C TYR A 255 6.40 39.61 -2.02
N ASP A 256 6.74 40.88 -2.20
CA ASP A 256 6.06 41.78 -3.15
C ASP A 256 6.18 41.27 -4.60
N GLY A 257 7.32 40.66 -4.96
CA GLY A 257 7.52 40.07 -6.27
C GLY A 257 6.60 38.87 -6.54
N ILE A 258 6.37 38.02 -5.53
CA ILE A 258 5.44 36.87 -5.66
C ILE A 258 3.99 37.35 -5.71
N VAL A 259 3.62 38.38 -4.95
CA VAL A 259 2.30 39.02 -5.03
C VAL A 259 2.07 39.63 -6.42
N ALA A 260 3.07 40.31 -6.97
CA ALA A 260 3.03 40.84 -8.34
C ALA A 260 2.87 39.72 -9.37
N LEU A 261 3.54 38.58 -9.19
CA LEU A 261 3.41 37.42 -10.07
C LEU A 261 2.00 36.83 -10.01
N LYS A 262 1.42 36.70 -8.81
CA LYS A 262 0.02 36.31 -8.62
C LYS A 262 -0.90 37.24 -9.42
N ALA A 263 -0.76 38.56 -9.26
CA ALA A 263 -1.59 39.54 -9.95
C ALA A 263 -1.46 39.47 -11.49
N ALA A 264 -0.25 39.19 -12.00
CA ALA A 264 -0.04 38.96 -13.43
C ALA A 264 -0.76 37.70 -13.93
N TYR A 265 -0.75 36.61 -13.14
CA TYR A 265 -1.49 35.39 -13.46
C TYR A 265 -3.01 35.56 -13.34
N ASP A 266 -3.49 36.34 -12.38
CA ASP A 266 -4.91 36.72 -12.29
C ASP A 266 -5.35 37.42 -13.59
N ALA A 267 -4.52 38.31 -14.14
CA ALA A 267 -4.77 38.96 -15.43
C ALA A 267 -4.77 37.97 -16.62
N VAL A 268 -3.87 36.98 -16.63
CA VAL A 268 -3.90 35.90 -17.65
C VAL A 268 -5.23 35.14 -17.59
N LEU A 269 -5.69 34.77 -16.40
CA LEU A 269 -6.93 34.02 -16.20
C LEU A 269 -8.16 34.87 -16.54
N ALA A 270 -8.15 36.16 -16.17
CA ALA A 270 -9.21 37.11 -16.54
C ALA A 270 -9.38 37.23 -18.06
N ASN A 271 -8.27 37.29 -18.82
CA ASN A 271 -8.30 37.31 -20.30
C ASN A 271 -8.85 36.02 -20.91
N LYS A 272 -9.07 34.97 -20.11
CA LYS A 272 -9.68 33.70 -20.51
C LYS A 272 -11.12 33.57 -20.01
N ASP A 273 -11.76 34.70 -19.68
CA ASP A 273 -13.14 34.78 -19.22
C ASP A 273 -13.41 34.05 -17.89
N ILE A 274 -12.37 33.78 -17.09
CA ILE A 274 -12.55 33.28 -15.71
C ILE A 274 -13.00 34.45 -14.83
N SER A 275 -14.20 34.34 -14.28
CA SER A 275 -14.76 35.35 -13.37
C SER A 275 -14.12 35.25 -11.99
N ASN A 276 -13.66 36.38 -11.45
CA ASN A 276 -12.95 36.48 -10.17
C ASN A 276 -11.76 35.50 -10.05
N PRO A 277 -10.74 35.64 -10.90
CA PRO A 277 -9.58 34.77 -10.85
C PRO A 277 -8.83 34.92 -9.52
N ASP A 278 -8.34 33.79 -9.01
CA ASP A 278 -7.51 33.71 -7.81
C ASP A 278 -6.37 32.70 -8.03
N ALA A 279 -5.30 33.17 -8.65
CA ALA A 279 -4.10 32.38 -8.91
C ALA A 279 -3.37 32.06 -7.59
N VAL A 280 -3.11 30.78 -7.36
CA VAL A 280 -2.35 30.29 -6.20
C VAL A 280 -1.23 29.36 -6.64
N MET A 281 -0.11 29.42 -5.94
CA MET A 281 1.02 28.52 -6.13
C MET A 281 0.84 27.29 -5.24
N VAL A 282 0.68 26.12 -5.84
CA VAL A 282 0.58 24.85 -5.10
C VAL A 282 1.94 24.17 -5.11
N TRP A 283 2.60 24.16 -3.95
CA TRP A 283 3.79 23.37 -3.72
C TRP A 283 3.40 21.94 -3.36
N THR A 284 3.93 20.98 -4.10
CA THR A 284 3.60 19.57 -3.91
C THR A 284 4.80 18.67 -4.20
N GLU A 285 4.69 17.43 -3.75
CA GLU A 285 5.53 16.36 -4.23
C GLU A 285 4.88 15.76 -5.47
N SER A 286 5.52 15.84 -6.64
CA SER A 286 5.00 15.14 -7.81
C SER A 286 5.20 13.61 -7.70
N ASN A 287 6.16 13.17 -6.88
CA ASN A 287 6.77 11.81 -6.83
C ASN A 287 7.06 11.23 -8.26
N TYR A 288 7.72 10.11 -8.56
CA TYR A 288 7.62 8.73 -8.08
C TYR A 288 8.89 7.91 -8.40
N TYR A 289 10.11 8.43 -8.18
CA TYR A 289 11.26 7.51 -8.22
C TYR A 289 11.25 6.67 -6.93
N VAL A 290 10.47 5.60 -6.98
CA VAL A 290 10.62 4.48 -6.06
C VAL A 290 11.97 3.87 -6.34
N MET A 291 12.76 3.74 -5.29
CA MET A 291 14.03 3.08 -5.40
C MET A 291 13.75 1.58 -5.28
N SER A 292 13.82 0.89 -6.41
CA SER A 292 13.63 -0.58 -6.50
C SER A 292 14.87 -1.32 -7.00
N HIS A 293 15.94 -0.59 -7.25
CA HIS A 293 17.20 -1.08 -7.78
C HIS A 293 18.34 -0.33 -7.08
N ASN A 294 19.58 -0.76 -7.32
CA ASN A 294 20.77 -0.28 -6.64
C ASN A 294 20.84 -0.81 -5.20
N THR A 295 20.38 -2.04 -5.00
CA THR A 295 20.50 -2.73 -3.70
C THR A 295 21.95 -3.02 -3.37
N ARG A 296 22.30 -2.91 -2.09
CA ARG A 296 23.63 -3.24 -1.58
C ARG A 296 23.72 -4.70 -1.10
N LEU A 297 24.93 -5.11 -0.75
CA LEU A 297 25.18 -6.39 -0.10
C LEU A 297 24.39 -6.51 1.21
N ALA A 298 24.04 -7.75 1.58
CA ALA A 298 23.28 -8.02 2.80
C ALA A 298 23.98 -7.53 4.08
N VAL A 299 25.32 -7.53 4.10
CA VAL A 299 26.12 -7.04 5.23
C VAL A 299 26.01 -5.53 5.45
N ASP A 300 25.66 -4.77 4.40
CA ASP A 300 25.51 -3.31 4.45
C ASP A 300 24.05 -2.87 4.61
N SER A 301 23.15 -3.83 4.84
CA SER A 301 21.73 -3.54 5.08
C SER A 301 21.52 -2.88 6.45
N LEU A 302 20.40 -2.18 6.59
CA LEU A 302 20.02 -1.58 7.88
C LEU A 302 19.88 -2.65 8.97
N GLN A 303 20.60 -2.44 10.07
CA GLN A 303 20.48 -3.24 11.29
C GLN A 303 19.36 -2.71 12.19
N CYS A 304 18.94 -3.50 13.19
CA CYS A 304 17.83 -3.12 14.07
C CYS A 304 18.02 -1.75 14.74
N GLU A 305 19.26 -1.42 15.13
CA GLU A 305 19.61 -0.15 15.77
C GLU A 305 19.51 1.09 14.88
N ALA A 306 19.49 0.91 13.56
CA ALA A 306 19.25 2.02 12.64
C ALA A 306 17.78 2.50 12.67
N CYS A 307 16.87 1.68 13.22
CA CYS A 307 15.43 1.94 13.31
C CYS A 307 14.89 2.00 14.74
N HIS A 308 15.46 1.20 15.64
CA HIS A 308 14.95 1.00 17.00
C HIS A 308 16.02 1.28 18.06
N GLU A 309 15.56 1.70 19.25
CA GLU A 309 16.45 1.86 20.41
C GLU A 309 16.68 0.52 21.11
N ARG A 310 17.95 0.22 21.43
CA ARG A 310 18.33 -0.94 22.22
C ARG A 310 18.04 -0.68 23.70
N LYS A 311 17.32 -1.60 24.34
CA LYS A 311 17.02 -1.58 25.77
C LYS A 311 18.18 -2.14 26.59
N GLN A 312 18.10 -1.94 27.90
CA GLN A 312 19.10 -2.44 28.85
C GLN A 312 19.22 -3.97 28.87
N ASP A 313 18.14 -4.70 28.54
CA ASP A 313 18.14 -6.16 28.45
C ASP A 313 18.72 -6.70 27.14
N GLY A 314 19.20 -5.81 26.26
CA GLY A 314 19.74 -6.15 24.95
C GLY A 314 18.70 -6.25 23.83
N SER A 315 17.41 -6.33 24.15
CA SER A 315 16.32 -6.34 23.18
C SER A 315 16.08 -4.94 22.60
N PHE A 316 15.35 -4.84 21.49
CA PHE A 316 14.98 -3.55 20.91
C PHE A 316 13.58 -3.09 21.36
N SER A 317 13.38 -1.77 21.37
CA SER A 317 12.05 -1.17 21.47
C SER A 317 11.21 -1.57 20.27
N ALA A 318 9.93 -1.85 20.51
CA ALA A 318 8.97 -2.04 19.42
C ALA A 318 8.61 -0.72 18.72
N LEU A 319 8.95 0.43 19.33
CA LEU A 319 8.75 1.75 18.77
C LEU A 319 9.93 2.13 17.87
N ILE A 320 9.63 2.89 16.81
CA ILE A 320 10.63 3.53 15.97
C ILE A 320 11.30 4.64 16.78
N SER A 321 12.64 4.69 16.77
CA SER A 321 13.35 5.76 17.46
C SER A 321 13.16 7.09 16.72
N PRO A 322 12.92 8.22 17.41
CA PRO A 322 12.88 9.54 16.78
C PRO A 322 14.18 9.91 16.04
N ASN A 323 15.31 9.33 16.43
CA ASN A 323 16.63 9.55 15.82
C ASN A 323 16.95 8.60 14.66
N SER A 324 16.03 7.70 14.31
CA SER A 324 16.26 6.67 13.30
C SER A 324 16.07 7.17 11.86
N VAL A 325 16.42 6.32 10.89
CA VAL A 325 16.12 6.57 9.48
C VAL A 325 14.61 6.62 9.17
N LEU A 326 13.76 6.06 10.04
CA LEU A 326 12.30 6.12 9.95
C LEU A 326 11.68 7.12 10.94
N GLY A 327 12.50 7.89 11.66
CA GLY A 327 12.07 8.78 12.73
C GLY A 327 11.95 10.26 12.34
N GLU A 328 11.43 11.06 13.26
CA GLU A 328 11.17 12.50 13.10
C GLU A 328 12.43 13.32 12.76
N LYS A 329 13.62 12.92 13.24
CA LYS A 329 14.85 13.66 12.94
C LYS A 329 15.39 13.40 11.54
N ASN A 330 14.89 12.40 10.84
CA ASN A 330 15.16 12.27 9.42
C ASN A 330 14.22 13.21 8.67
N PHE A 331 14.74 14.34 8.20
CA PHE A 331 13.94 15.33 7.49
C PHE A 331 14.66 15.89 6.26
N LYS A 332 13.87 16.46 5.36
CA LYS A 332 14.33 17.13 4.14
C LYS A 332 13.79 18.55 4.11
N GLN A 333 14.69 19.51 3.89
CA GLN A 333 14.30 20.87 3.51
C GLN A 333 13.84 20.85 2.05
N LEU A 334 12.64 21.36 1.81
CA LEU A 334 11.99 21.34 0.49
C LEU A 334 12.26 22.59 -0.29
N THR A 335 12.05 23.73 0.37
CA THR A 335 12.24 25.07 -0.17
C THR A 335 12.37 26.06 0.99
N GLU A 336 12.71 27.28 0.65
CA GLU A 336 12.69 28.45 1.52
C GLU A 336 11.85 29.51 0.82
N LEU A 337 10.80 29.96 1.49
CA LEU A 337 9.95 31.04 0.98
C LEU A 337 10.51 32.38 1.44
N PRO A 338 10.44 33.44 0.62
CA PRO A 338 10.91 34.77 1.01
C PRO A 338 10.25 35.31 2.28
N ASP A 339 8.99 34.92 2.52
CA ASP A 339 8.21 35.35 3.67
C ASP A 339 7.11 34.32 3.97
N ARG A 340 6.93 34.01 5.26
CA ARG A 340 5.90 33.10 5.77
C ARG A 340 4.49 33.55 5.37
N ARG A 341 4.25 34.87 5.27
CA ARG A 341 2.96 35.46 4.91
C ARG A 341 2.38 34.92 3.62
N LEU A 342 3.22 34.47 2.69
CA LEU A 342 2.77 33.86 1.44
C LEU A 342 1.88 32.64 1.66
N VAL A 343 2.14 31.85 2.70
CA VAL A 343 1.29 30.70 3.07
C VAL A 343 0.12 31.13 3.94
N ASP A 344 0.37 31.99 4.92
CA ASP A 344 -0.67 32.45 5.86
C ASP A 344 -1.80 33.23 5.13
N GLU A 345 -1.48 33.94 4.04
CA GLU A 345 -2.43 34.65 3.17
C GLU A 345 -3.00 33.79 2.03
N GLY A 346 -2.61 32.52 1.92
CA GLY A 346 -3.15 31.58 0.93
C GLY A 346 -2.62 31.73 -0.51
N ILE A 347 -1.63 32.59 -0.75
CA ILE A 347 -0.96 32.73 -2.06
C ILE A 347 -0.20 31.44 -2.41
N VAL A 348 0.40 30.82 -1.40
CA VAL A 348 1.12 29.56 -1.48
C VAL A 348 0.38 28.49 -0.70
N ILE A 349 0.03 27.39 -1.36
CA ILE A 349 -0.62 26.24 -0.75
C ILE A 349 0.41 25.10 -0.66
N LEU A 350 0.66 24.63 0.55
CA LEU A 350 1.40 23.40 0.80
C LEU A 350 0.42 22.22 0.65
N ASP A 351 0.57 21.44 -0.42
CA ASP A 351 -0.39 20.40 -0.80
C ASP A 351 -0.38 19.17 0.12
N LYS A 352 0.72 18.97 0.86
CA LYS A 352 0.95 17.77 1.67
C LYS A 352 0.93 18.13 3.16
N PRO A 353 0.11 17.49 4.00
CA PRO A 353 0.08 17.72 5.45
C PRO A 353 1.43 17.54 6.18
N SER A 354 2.32 16.72 5.62
CA SER A 354 3.69 16.54 6.14
C SER A 354 4.59 17.76 5.91
N MET A 355 4.23 18.68 5.01
CA MET A 355 5.00 19.91 4.80
C MET A 355 4.76 20.88 5.95
N LYS A 356 5.82 21.19 6.69
CA LYS A 356 5.80 22.14 7.81
C LYS A 356 6.54 23.41 7.43
N LEU A 357 5.86 24.55 7.64
CA LEU A 357 6.41 25.88 7.47
C LEU A 357 6.95 26.39 8.80
N HIS A 358 8.23 26.75 8.82
CA HIS A 358 8.93 27.35 9.94
C HIS A 358 8.79 28.88 9.95
N ASN A 359 9.24 29.52 11.03
CA ASN A 359 9.13 30.97 11.19
C ASN A 359 10.04 31.77 10.26
N ASP A 360 11.12 31.16 9.79
CA ASP A 360 12.11 31.72 8.86
C ASP A 360 11.70 31.57 7.39
N GLY A 361 10.52 31.02 7.09
CA GLY A 361 10.08 30.74 5.72
C GLY A 361 10.55 29.39 5.18
N THR A 362 11.37 28.65 5.93
CA THR A 362 11.81 27.30 5.54
C THR A 362 10.64 26.32 5.57
N VAL A 363 10.53 25.50 4.52
CA VAL A 363 9.56 24.40 4.45
C VAL A 363 10.29 23.06 4.54
N THR A 364 9.90 22.21 5.48
CA THR A 364 10.51 20.88 5.68
C THR A 364 9.47 19.77 5.67
N GLN A 365 9.92 18.54 5.46
CA GLN A 365 9.17 17.31 5.74
C GLN A 365 10.05 16.33 6.50
N ASN A 366 9.53 15.74 7.57
CA ASN A 366 10.18 14.63 8.27
C ASN A 366 9.53 13.28 7.94
N ILE A 367 10.26 12.19 8.18
CA ILE A 367 9.80 10.84 7.85
C ILE A 367 8.61 10.42 8.69
N ASP A 368 8.54 10.78 9.97
CA ASP A 368 7.41 10.40 10.80
C ASP A 368 6.10 11.01 10.28
N ASP A 369 6.10 12.30 9.93
CA ASP A 369 5.00 13.00 9.29
C ASP A 369 4.69 12.41 7.90
N ILE A 370 5.70 12.04 7.10
CA ILE A 370 5.47 11.38 5.81
C ILE A 370 4.92 9.98 6.01
N LEU A 371 5.34 9.21 7.01
CA LEU A 371 4.80 7.87 7.28
C LEU A 371 3.39 7.98 7.83
N TYR A 372 3.12 8.95 8.69
CA TYR A 372 1.80 9.30 9.17
C TYR A 372 0.88 9.72 8.01
N GLU A 373 1.37 10.57 7.10
CA GLU A 373 0.64 11.01 5.92
C GLU A 373 0.54 9.93 4.87
N SER A 374 1.57 9.15 4.55
CA SER A 374 1.58 8.20 3.42
C SER A 374 0.88 6.87 3.73
N LYS A 375 0.62 6.62 5.02
CA LYS A 375 -0.50 5.75 5.43
C LYS A 375 -1.83 6.19 4.81
N VAL A 376 -1.91 7.44 4.39
CA VAL A 376 -2.97 8.12 3.66
C VAL A 376 -2.49 8.43 2.22
N ASN A 377 -3.27 7.99 1.25
CA ASN A 377 -3.06 8.40 -0.13
C ASN A 377 -3.39 9.91 -0.21
N PRO A 378 -2.59 10.78 -0.84
CA PRO A 378 -2.95 12.19 -1.03
C PRO A 378 -4.20 12.43 -1.90
N SER A 379 -4.89 11.38 -2.38
CA SER A 379 -6.26 11.47 -2.88
C SER A 379 -7.33 10.75 -2.03
N MET A 380 -7.01 10.20 -0.85
CA MET A 380 -7.97 9.66 0.12
C MET A 380 -7.38 9.55 1.54
N SER A 381 -7.96 10.25 2.53
CA SER A 381 -7.83 9.83 3.92
C SER A 381 -8.55 8.49 4.10
N ILE A 382 -7.85 7.44 4.53
CA ILE A 382 -8.35 6.27 5.29
C ILE A 382 -7.13 5.35 5.46
N LEU A 383 -6.66 5.20 6.68
CA LEU A 383 -5.62 4.27 7.10
C LEU A 383 -5.99 2.77 6.96
N ASN A 384 -7.08 2.42 6.26
CA ASN A 384 -7.78 1.13 6.37
C ASN A 384 -8.56 0.66 5.11
N ALA A 385 -8.40 1.30 3.95
CA ALA A 385 -9.39 1.21 2.87
C ALA A 385 -9.18 0.05 1.87
N ALA A 386 -8.23 -0.85 2.08
CA ALA A 386 -8.01 -1.93 1.11
C ALA A 386 -7.67 -3.30 1.71
N LYS A 387 -7.38 -3.33 3.01
CA LYS A 387 -7.10 -4.55 3.78
C LYS A 387 -7.70 -4.51 5.19
N ALA A 388 -8.48 -3.48 5.54
CA ALA A 388 -9.15 -3.57 6.82
C ALA A 388 -10.12 -4.72 6.75
N ASN A 389 -9.89 -5.68 7.63
CA ASN A 389 -10.85 -6.68 8.02
C ASN A 389 -12.01 -6.02 8.80
N VAL A 390 -12.11 -4.69 8.85
CA VAL A 390 -13.12 -3.92 9.57
C VAL A 390 -13.39 -2.64 8.78
N ILE A 391 -14.61 -2.46 8.26
CA ILE A 391 -15.03 -1.22 7.62
C ILE A 391 -16.25 -0.68 8.33
N ALA A 392 -16.19 0.58 8.77
CA ALA A 392 -17.30 1.29 9.37
C ALA A 392 -17.70 2.50 8.51
N GLY A 393 -18.99 2.82 8.49
CA GLY A 393 -19.52 3.97 7.77
C GLY A 393 -21.03 4.12 7.93
N ASN A 394 -21.56 5.26 7.51
CA ASN A 394 -22.99 5.53 7.57
C ASN A 394 -23.69 4.96 6.33
N MET A 395 -24.97 4.63 6.46
CA MET A 395 -25.78 4.40 5.28
C MET A 395 -25.97 5.71 4.52
N ARG A 396 -26.04 5.62 3.20
CA ARG A 396 -26.39 6.75 2.33
C ARG A 396 -27.79 6.57 1.80
N ARG A 397 -28.58 7.65 1.82
CA ARG A 397 -29.93 7.69 1.23
C ARG A 397 -29.82 7.84 -0.28
N TYR A 398 -30.53 7.00 -1.02
CA TYR A 398 -30.63 7.06 -2.47
C TYR A 398 -32.09 6.90 -2.90
N SER A 399 -32.45 7.50 -4.05
CA SER A 399 -33.62 7.05 -4.80
C SER A 399 -33.46 5.57 -5.17
N PHE A 400 -34.55 4.80 -5.22
CA PHE A 400 -34.55 3.36 -5.49
C PHE A 400 -33.54 2.92 -6.55
N ASP A 401 -33.65 3.43 -7.78
CA ASP A 401 -32.80 2.98 -8.90
C ASP A 401 -31.32 3.29 -8.66
N LYS A 402 -30.99 4.46 -8.11
CA LYS A 402 -29.62 4.81 -7.73
C LYS A 402 -29.09 3.93 -6.60
N GLY A 403 -29.94 3.55 -5.64
CA GLY A 403 -29.58 2.65 -4.54
C GLY A 403 -29.24 1.24 -5.03
N ILE A 404 -30.06 0.71 -5.94
CA ILE A 404 -29.81 -0.59 -6.59
C ILE A 404 -28.52 -0.54 -7.41
N SER A 405 -28.30 0.53 -8.21
CA SER A 405 -27.04 0.70 -8.93
C SER A 405 -25.84 0.85 -8.00
N ALA A 406 -25.97 1.59 -6.90
CA ALA A 406 -24.92 1.77 -5.90
C ALA A 406 -24.54 0.44 -5.23
N ALA A 407 -25.50 -0.48 -5.04
CA ALA A 407 -25.25 -1.84 -4.57
C ALA A 407 -24.71 -2.81 -5.64
N GLU A 408 -24.44 -2.32 -6.86
CA GLU A 408 -24.06 -3.10 -8.05
C GLU A 408 -25.08 -4.19 -8.40
N LEU A 409 -26.38 -3.85 -8.27
CA LEU A 409 -27.50 -4.73 -8.61
C LEU A 409 -28.31 -4.18 -9.80
N GLY A 410 -27.75 -3.24 -10.57
CA GLY A 410 -28.46 -2.48 -11.61
C GLY A 410 -29.14 -3.35 -12.67
N SER A 411 -28.47 -4.43 -13.10
CA SER A 411 -29.01 -5.43 -14.04
C SER A 411 -30.20 -6.23 -13.49
N TYR A 412 -30.45 -6.15 -12.17
CA TYR A 412 -31.54 -6.83 -11.47
C TYR A 412 -32.59 -5.86 -10.90
N SER A 413 -32.53 -4.57 -11.24
CA SER A 413 -33.45 -3.53 -10.77
C SER A 413 -34.93 -3.89 -10.87
N ASN A 414 -35.37 -4.46 -12.00
CA ASN A 414 -36.76 -4.91 -12.17
C ASN A 414 -37.16 -6.04 -11.21
N LYS A 415 -36.25 -6.97 -10.91
CA LYS A 415 -36.51 -8.03 -9.92
C LYS A 415 -36.55 -7.46 -8.50
N MET A 416 -35.71 -6.46 -8.22
CA MET A 416 -35.66 -5.83 -6.90
C MET A 416 -36.95 -5.09 -6.52
N ARG A 417 -37.71 -4.57 -7.49
CA ARG A 417 -39.01 -3.92 -7.25
C ARG A 417 -40.07 -4.85 -6.67
N ASN A 418 -39.91 -6.17 -6.78
CA ASN A 418 -40.81 -7.14 -6.17
C ASN A 418 -40.50 -7.43 -4.70
N HIS A 419 -39.32 -6.99 -4.22
CA HIS A 419 -38.84 -7.25 -2.86
C HIS A 419 -38.71 -5.99 -2.01
N LEU A 420 -38.51 -4.83 -2.66
CA LEU A 420 -38.38 -3.53 -2.03
C LEU A 420 -39.49 -2.63 -2.62
N VAL A 421 -40.41 -2.18 -1.78
CA VAL A 421 -41.64 -1.46 -2.14
C VAL A 421 -41.53 0.06 -1.97
N THR A 422 -40.44 0.53 -1.39
CA THR A 422 -40.19 1.96 -1.13
C THR A 422 -39.57 2.68 -2.32
N SER A 423 -39.77 4.00 -2.40
CA SER A 423 -39.18 4.86 -3.45
C SER A 423 -37.72 5.23 -3.18
N GLU A 424 -37.26 5.05 -1.94
CA GLU A 424 -35.93 5.42 -1.47
C GLU A 424 -35.36 4.35 -0.55
N LEU A 425 -34.04 4.18 -0.61
CA LEU A 425 -33.30 3.16 0.11
C LEU A 425 -32.14 3.78 0.86
N TYR A 426 -31.87 3.25 2.05
CA TYR A 426 -30.57 3.39 2.69
C TYR A 426 -29.65 2.28 2.18
N VAL A 427 -28.46 2.65 1.71
CA VAL A 427 -27.45 1.71 1.22
C VAL A 427 -26.15 1.91 1.96
N PHE A 428 -25.60 0.81 2.49
CA PHE A 428 -24.23 0.73 2.96
C PHE A 428 -23.47 -0.22 2.03
N LYS A 429 -22.51 0.33 1.29
CA LYS A 429 -21.55 -0.43 0.49
C LYS A 429 -20.16 0.08 0.80
N PRO A 430 -19.25 -0.79 1.28
CA PRO A 430 -17.86 -0.43 1.41
C PRO A 430 -17.25 -0.12 0.04
N ASP A 431 -16.85 1.13 -0.18
CA ASP A 431 -16.05 1.53 -1.35
C ASP A 431 -14.58 1.10 -1.20
N SER A 432 -14.25 0.53 -0.03
CA SER A 432 -12.90 0.30 0.45
C SER A 432 -12.90 -0.83 1.50
N GLY A 433 -11.81 -1.57 1.65
CA GLY A 433 -11.62 -2.73 2.54
C GLY A 433 -11.04 -3.93 1.79
N ASP A 434 -10.94 -5.08 2.45
CA ASP A 434 -10.65 -6.36 1.76
C ASP A 434 -11.61 -6.57 0.56
N ASN A 435 -11.19 -7.33 -0.46
CA ASN A 435 -12.00 -7.55 -1.66
C ASN A 435 -13.39 -8.13 -1.34
N ALA A 436 -13.47 -9.01 -0.34
CA ALA A 436 -14.73 -9.56 0.12
C ALA A 436 -15.64 -8.47 0.72
N LEU A 437 -15.10 -7.51 1.46
CA LEU A 437 -15.86 -6.40 2.03
C LEU A 437 -16.34 -5.40 0.96
N ARG A 438 -15.55 -5.15 -0.08
CA ARG A 438 -15.94 -4.21 -1.16
C ARG A 438 -17.10 -4.72 -2.02
N ASN A 439 -17.23 -6.03 -2.13
CA ASN A 439 -18.25 -6.67 -2.96
C ASN A 439 -19.54 -7.01 -2.19
N MET A 440 -19.61 -6.72 -0.88
CA MET A 440 -20.84 -6.80 -0.11
C MET A 440 -21.62 -5.49 -0.10
N ALA A 441 -22.92 -5.57 0.17
CA ALA A 441 -23.77 -4.40 0.37
C ALA A 441 -24.91 -4.72 1.34
N ILE A 442 -25.40 -3.70 2.06
CA ILE A 442 -26.59 -3.76 2.92
C ILE A 442 -27.57 -2.71 2.44
N LEU A 443 -28.81 -3.12 2.21
CA LEU A 443 -29.90 -2.25 1.79
C LEU A 443 -31.02 -2.31 2.83
N MET A 444 -31.60 -1.14 3.12
CA MET A 444 -32.75 -1.00 3.99
C MET A 444 -33.79 -0.07 3.37
N GLU A 445 -35.06 -0.40 3.56
CA GLU A 445 -36.16 0.45 3.14
C GLU A 445 -36.25 1.71 4.01
N LEU A 446 -36.48 2.85 3.35
CA LEU A 446 -36.78 4.08 4.05
C LEU A 446 -38.24 4.09 4.51
N ASN A 447 -38.44 4.06 5.83
CA ASN A 447 -39.75 4.15 6.47
C ASN A 447 -39.64 4.91 7.79
N SER A 448 -40.78 5.21 8.42
CA SER A 448 -40.85 5.99 9.66
C SER A 448 -40.15 5.35 10.87
N VAL A 449 -39.81 4.06 10.79
CA VAL A 449 -39.11 3.32 11.85
C VAL A 449 -37.60 3.33 11.63
N ASN A 450 -37.14 3.15 10.39
CA ASN A 450 -35.72 3.08 10.04
C ASN A 450 -35.07 4.46 9.93
N GLU A 451 -35.79 5.47 9.45
CA GLU A 451 -35.23 6.80 9.17
C GLU A 451 -34.59 7.48 10.41
N PRO A 452 -35.24 7.49 11.60
CA PRO A 452 -34.65 8.14 12.78
C PRO A 452 -33.33 7.50 13.26
N VAL A 453 -33.15 6.20 12.98
CA VAL A 453 -31.98 5.43 13.44
C VAL A 453 -30.87 5.50 12.41
N PHE A 454 -31.13 5.09 11.16
CA PHE A 454 -30.10 4.87 10.15
C PHE A 454 -29.68 6.14 9.40
N ALA A 455 -30.35 7.27 9.62
CA ALA A 455 -29.85 8.58 9.19
C ALA A 455 -28.52 8.96 9.87
N THR A 456 -28.25 8.41 11.07
CA THR A 456 -27.07 8.77 11.87
C THR A 456 -26.30 7.58 12.43
N ALA A 457 -26.84 6.36 12.34
CA ALA A 457 -26.15 5.15 12.80
C ALA A 457 -24.95 4.83 11.91
N GLN A 458 -23.88 4.36 12.55
CA GLN A 458 -22.69 3.86 11.90
C GLN A 458 -22.78 2.33 11.82
N LEU A 459 -22.76 1.79 10.60
CA LEU A 459 -22.62 0.35 10.39
C LEU A 459 -21.15 -0.03 10.32
N GLN A 460 -20.86 -1.25 10.74
CA GLN A 460 -19.54 -1.83 10.68
C GLN A 460 -19.63 -3.27 10.15
N THR A 461 -18.76 -3.61 9.20
CA THR A 461 -18.58 -4.98 8.70
C THR A 461 -17.16 -5.43 8.98
N ILE A 462 -16.99 -6.63 9.54
CA ILE A 462 -15.72 -7.17 10.00
C ILE A 462 -15.49 -8.55 9.38
N LEU A 463 -14.31 -8.88 8.88
CA LEU A 463 -13.94 -10.25 8.53
C LEU A 463 -13.62 -11.05 9.79
N GLY A 464 -14.12 -12.27 9.86
CA GLY A 464 -13.90 -13.20 10.97
C GLY A 464 -12.41 -13.52 11.17
N ASP A 465 -12.02 -13.71 12.43
CA ASP A 465 -10.69 -14.21 12.77
C ASP A 465 -10.57 -15.72 12.50
N ASN A 466 -9.35 -16.25 12.58
CA ASN A 466 -9.08 -17.67 12.33
C ASN A 466 -9.93 -18.59 13.21
N ASN A 467 -10.17 -18.22 14.48
CA ASN A 467 -11.00 -19.01 15.40
C ASN A 467 -12.46 -19.08 14.92
N THR A 468 -13.01 -17.95 14.47
CA THR A 468 -14.38 -17.87 13.96
C THR A 468 -14.53 -18.65 12.66
N ILE A 469 -13.55 -18.56 11.76
CA ILE A 469 -13.49 -19.33 10.51
C ILE A 469 -13.41 -20.83 10.79
N ASP A 470 -12.57 -21.23 11.75
CA ASP A 470 -12.44 -22.62 12.17
C ASP A 470 -13.74 -23.15 12.77
N ASN A 471 -14.43 -22.37 13.62
CA ASN A 471 -15.72 -22.75 14.19
C ASN A 471 -16.80 -22.90 13.10
N ALA A 472 -16.83 -21.99 12.14
CA ALA A 472 -17.75 -22.07 10.99
C ALA A 472 -17.50 -23.34 10.18
N THR A 473 -16.23 -23.65 9.91
CA THR A 473 -15.80 -24.85 9.18
C THR A 473 -16.15 -26.13 9.95
N LYS A 474 -15.94 -26.15 11.28
CA LYS A 474 -16.23 -27.29 12.16
C LYS A 474 -17.72 -27.50 12.42
N SER A 475 -18.60 -26.57 12.02
CA SER A 475 -20.05 -26.71 12.18
C SER A 475 -20.67 -27.85 11.34
N GLY A 476 -19.92 -28.42 10.40
CA GLY A 476 -20.35 -29.57 9.60
C GLY A 476 -21.31 -29.22 8.46
N ASN A 477 -21.50 -27.93 8.17
CA ASN A 477 -22.46 -27.47 7.15
C ASN A 477 -21.87 -27.34 5.72
N GLY A 478 -20.71 -27.95 5.47
CA GLY A 478 -20.01 -27.92 4.18
C GLY A 478 -18.70 -27.11 4.19
N GLY A 479 -18.00 -27.06 3.05
CA GLY A 479 -16.76 -26.29 2.88
C GLY A 479 -17.04 -24.82 2.62
N LEU A 480 -16.40 -23.90 3.35
CA LEU A 480 -16.58 -22.45 3.16
C LEU A 480 -16.12 -22.01 1.77
N VAL A 481 -16.99 -21.31 1.05
CA VAL A 481 -16.71 -20.71 -0.27
C VAL A 481 -16.80 -19.18 -0.25
N SER A 482 -16.99 -18.60 0.93
CA SER A 482 -17.04 -17.17 1.18
C SER A 482 -16.24 -16.86 2.44
N SER A 483 -15.79 -15.62 2.57
CA SER A 483 -15.26 -15.11 3.83
C SER A 483 -16.33 -15.16 4.93
N VAL A 484 -15.90 -15.11 6.18
CA VAL A 484 -16.82 -14.91 7.31
C VAL A 484 -16.96 -13.41 7.56
N PHE A 485 -18.17 -12.88 7.50
CA PHE A 485 -18.48 -11.46 7.72
C PHE A 485 -19.19 -11.31 9.06
N ASN A 486 -18.90 -10.27 9.82
CA ASN A 486 -19.55 -9.91 11.07
C ASN A 486 -20.12 -8.50 10.92
N LEU A 487 -21.44 -8.39 11.03
CA LEU A 487 -22.14 -7.12 10.89
C LEU A 487 -22.48 -6.57 12.27
N GLN A 488 -22.13 -5.31 12.49
CA GLN A 488 -22.39 -4.57 13.71
C GLN A 488 -22.90 -3.16 13.37
N ALA A 489 -23.50 -2.49 14.35
CA ALA A 489 -23.90 -1.10 14.24
C ALA A 489 -23.79 -0.38 15.57
N SER A 490 -23.61 0.94 15.52
CA SER A 490 -23.61 1.84 16.68
C SER A 490 -24.41 3.10 16.39
N TYR A 491 -25.01 3.66 17.44
CA TYR A 491 -25.62 4.99 17.41
C TYR A 491 -24.53 6.07 17.30
N ALA A 492 -24.93 7.29 16.92
CA ALA A 492 -24.02 8.44 16.80
C ALA A 492 -23.23 8.76 18.09
N ASN A 493 -23.75 8.37 19.26
CA ASN A 493 -23.08 8.51 20.56
C ASN A 493 -22.10 7.37 20.89
N GLY A 494 -21.86 6.44 19.96
CA GLY A 494 -20.97 5.29 20.12
C GLY A 494 -21.58 4.07 20.83
N GLN A 495 -22.84 4.14 21.30
CA GLN A 495 -23.50 2.98 21.91
C GLN A 495 -23.84 1.92 20.85
N ALA A 496 -23.55 0.65 21.14
CA ALA A 496 -23.84 -0.45 20.23
C ALA A 496 -25.36 -0.63 19.99
N LEU A 497 -25.76 -0.67 18.72
CA LEU A 497 -27.10 -1.02 18.28
C LEU A 497 -27.21 -2.55 18.21
N LYS A 498 -27.64 -3.18 19.30
CA LYS A 498 -27.65 -4.65 19.42
C LYS A 498 -28.73 -5.35 18.61
N GLN A 499 -29.78 -4.64 18.21
CA GLN A 499 -30.95 -5.18 17.53
C GLN A 499 -31.56 -4.12 16.62
N LEU A 500 -32.17 -4.55 15.53
CA LEU A 500 -32.90 -3.65 14.64
C LEU A 500 -34.14 -3.10 15.37
N PRO A 501 -34.64 -1.91 14.97
CA PRO A 501 -35.96 -1.43 15.39
C PRO A 501 -37.04 -2.50 15.15
N ALA A 502 -38.09 -2.51 15.97
CA ALA A 502 -39.14 -3.52 15.88
C ALA A 502 -39.74 -3.61 14.46
N GLY A 503 -39.69 -4.80 13.86
CA GLY A 503 -40.14 -5.05 12.48
C GLY A 503 -39.14 -4.63 11.39
N GLY A 504 -37.94 -4.18 11.75
CA GLY A 504 -36.88 -3.84 10.81
C GLY A 504 -36.24 -5.07 10.17
N GLN A 505 -35.96 -4.99 8.87
CA GLN A 505 -35.23 -6.00 8.12
C GLN A 505 -34.16 -5.34 7.24
N MET A 506 -33.08 -6.09 7.00
CA MET A 506 -31.98 -5.71 6.13
C MET A 506 -31.88 -6.70 4.98
N LEU A 507 -31.68 -6.19 3.78
CA LEU A 507 -31.33 -6.99 2.63
C LEU A 507 -29.80 -6.97 2.45
N ILE A 508 -29.16 -8.13 2.52
CA ILE A 508 -27.71 -8.25 2.52
C ILE A 508 -27.26 -8.96 1.23
N LYS A 509 -26.37 -8.30 0.48
CA LYS A 509 -25.58 -8.88 -0.63
C LYS A 509 -24.25 -9.36 -0.05
N LEU A 510 -23.97 -10.65 -0.16
CA LEU A 510 -22.74 -11.25 0.35
C LEU A 510 -22.00 -12.00 -0.78
N PRO A 511 -20.72 -11.69 -1.05
CA PRO A 511 -19.98 -12.30 -2.15
C PRO A 511 -19.45 -13.68 -1.78
N PHE A 512 -19.27 -14.54 -2.79
CA PHE A 512 -18.66 -15.87 -2.64
C PHE A 512 -17.93 -16.30 -3.93
N ASN A 513 -17.04 -17.29 -3.80
CA ASN A 513 -16.24 -17.83 -4.89
C ASN A 513 -16.68 -19.27 -5.20
N TYR A 514 -17.74 -19.43 -5.99
CA TYR A 514 -18.26 -20.73 -6.43
C TYR A 514 -19.08 -20.58 -7.73
N ASP A 515 -18.72 -21.32 -8.77
CA ASP A 515 -19.29 -21.19 -10.12
C ASP A 515 -20.57 -22.03 -10.32
N ASN A 516 -20.76 -23.10 -9.55
CA ASN A 516 -21.94 -23.97 -9.60
C ASN A 516 -22.92 -23.74 -8.42
N ALA A 517 -23.09 -22.47 -8.04
CA ALA A 517 -23.94 -22.10 -6.93
C ALA A 517 -25.44 -22.18 -7.27
N GLY A 518 -26.22 -22.79 -6.40
CA GLY A 518 -27.69 -22.85 -6.48
C GLY A 518 -28.27 -23.07 -5.09
N ARG A 519 -29.57 -22.79 -4.90
CA ARG A 519 -30.23 -22.91 -3.57
C ARG A 519 -30.04 -24.29 -2.94
N ASP A 520 -29.99 -25.32 -3.78
CA ASP A 520 -29.82 -26.71 -3.32
C ASP A 520 -28.36 -27.08 -3.06
N ASN A 521 -27.39 -26.32 -3.59
CA ASN A 521 -25.96 -26.63 -3.53
C ASN A 521 -25.19 -25.86 -2.44
N ILE A 522 -25.77 -24.80 -1.89
CA ILE A 522 -25.12 -23.97 -0.86
C ILE A 522 -25.91 -23.95 0.45
N ASN A 523 -25.21 -23.73 1.55
CA ASN A 523 -25.76 -23.35 2.84
C ASN A 523 -25.35 -21.91 3.15
N LEU A 524 -26.33 -21.05 3.45
CA LEU A 524 -26.07 -19.74 4.06
C LEU A 524 -26.04 -19.92 5.58
N LEU A 525 -24.95 -19.54 6.22
CA LEU A 525 -24.74 -19.76 7.65
C LEU A 525 -24.78 -18.45 8.43
N SER A 526 -25.27 -18.51 9.67
CA SER A 526 -25.20 -17.39 10.61
C SER A 526 -24.84 -17.80 12.03
N SER A 527 -24.22 -16.88 12.76
CA SER A 527 -23.86 -17.03 14.17
C SER A 527 -23.94 -15.68 14.87
N THR A 528 -24.45 -15.61 16.11
CA THR A 528 -24.46 -14.36 16.89
C THR A 528 -23.19 -14.17 17.73
N ASP A 529 -22.43 -15.23 17.97
CA ASP A 529 -21.27 -15.26 18.87
C ASP A 529 -19.95 -15.68 18.19
N GLY A 530 -20.00 -16.06 16.91
CA GLY A 530 -18.87 -16.58 16.14
C GLY A 530 -18.46 -18.01 16.51
N LYS A 531 -19.20 -18.67 17.41
CA LYS A 531 -18.91 -20.02 17.93
C LYS A 531 -19.93 -21.03 17.45
N GLN A 532 -21.21 -20.75 17.63
CA GLN A 532 -22.30 -21.64 17.24
C GLN A 532 -22.94 -21.18 15.94
N TRP A 533 -22.96 -22.06 14.94
CA TRP A 533 -23.39 -21.74 13.58
C TRP A 533 -24.65 -22.51 13.20
N SER A 534 -25.57 -21.82 12.53
CA SER A 534 -26.85 -22.37 12.07
C SER A 534 -27.12 -21.98 10.62
N THR A 535 -27.88 -22.79 9.90
CA THR A 535 -28.30 -22.48 8.53
C THR A 535 -29.46 -21.47 8.53
N ILE A 536 -29.41 -20.51 7.63
CA ILE A 536 -30.52 -19.60 7.33
C ILE A 536 -31.51 -20.33 6.41
N SER A 537 -32.80 -20.05 6.59
CA SER A 537 -33.86 -20.66 5.77
C SER A 537 -33.74 -20.24 4.32
N ASN A 538 -34.01 -21.18 3.40
CA ASN A 538 -34.07 -20.90 1.97
C ASN A 538 -35.17 -19.88 1.62
N SER A 539 -36.19 -19.70 2.46
CA SER A 539 -37.22 -18.66 2.28
C SER A 539 -36.67 -17.24 2.35
N ASP A 540 -35.59 -17.04 3.11
CA ASP A 540 -35.01 -15.71 3.35
C ASP A 540 -34.02 -15.33 2.25
N ILE A 541 -33.62 -16.30 1.42
CA ILE A 541 -32.79 -16.07 0.23
C ILE A 541 -33.68 -15.49 -0.86
N VAL A 542 -33.33 -14.29 -1.33
CA VAL A 542 -33.98 -13.61 -2.44
C VAL A 542 -33.44 -14.14 -3.77
N PHE A 543 -32.12 -14.13 -3.93
CA PHE A 543 -31.48 -14.50 -5.19
C PHE A 543 -30.03 -14.97 -4.98
N ILE A 544 -29.54 -15.80 -5.91
CA ILE A 544 -28.16 -16.29 -5.96
C ILE A 544 -27.64 -16.07 -7.38
N GLN A 545 -26.48 -15.41 -7.49
CA GLN A 545 -25.71 -15.29 -8.71
C GLN A 545 -24.42 -16.12 -8.57
N PRO A 546 -24.22 -17.17 -9.38
CA PRO A 546 -22.97 -17.91 -9.38
C PRO A 546 -21.79 -17.07 -9.87
N GLN A 547 -20.58 -17.44 -9.44
CA GLN A 547 -19.35 -16.83 -9.92
C GLN A 547 -19.18 -17.06 -11.44
N THR A 548 -18.63 -16.07 -12.13
CA THR A 548 -18.19 -16.19 -13.52
C THR A 548 -16.68 -15.95 -13.61
N ASN A 549 -16.10 -16.15 -14.80
CA ASN A 549 -14.68 -15.84 -15.03
C ASN A 549 -14.35 -14.33 -14.87
N ALA A 550 -15.35 -13.46 -14.98
CA ALA A 550 -15.18 -12.01 -14.92
C ALA A 550 -15.56 -11.41 -13.56
N GLU A 551 -16.49 -12.04 -12.82
CA GLU A 551 -17.09 -11.47 -11.61
C GLU A 551 -17.29 -12.53 -10.52
N ALA A 552 -17.09 -12.12 -9.26
CA ALA A 552 -17.40 -12.96 -8.10
C ALA A 552 -18.91 -13.27 -8.01
N GLY A 553 -19.25 -14.44 -7.47
CA GLY A 553 -20.63 -14.78 -7.18
C GLY A 553 -21.16 -14.00 -5.98
N TYR A 554 -22.48 -13.92 -5.82
CA TYR A 554 -23.08 -13.33 -4.63
C TYR A 554 -24.44 -13.93 -4.29
N ILE A 555 -24.79 -13.90 -3.01
CA ILE A 555 -26.11 -14.23 -2.49
C ILE A 555 -26.78 -12.98 -1.93
N LEU A 556 -28.08 -12.85 -2.16
CA LEU A 556 -28.92 -11.77 -1.65
C LEU A 556 -29.99 -12.37 -0.73
N PHE A 557 -30.06 -11.93 0.53
CA PHE A 557 -30.96 -12.51 1.53
C PHE A 557 -31.43 -11.49 2.56
N TRP A 558 -32.55 -11.79 3.22
CA TRP A 558 -33.11 -11.00 4.31
C TRP A 558 -32.55 -11.41 5.66
N SER A 559 -32.31 -10.43 6.54
CA SER A 559 -31.96 -10.65 7.93
C SER A 559 -32.58 -9.60 8.85
N ASP A 560 -32.92 -10.00 10.07
CA ASP A 560 -33.47 -9.17 11.14
C ASP A 560 -32.44 -8.82 12.24
N LYS A 561 -31.17 -9.24 12.08
CA LYS A 561 -30.15 -9.16 13.14
C LYS A 561 -28.75 -8.78 12.65
N PHE A 562 -28.00 -8.16 13.54
CA PHE A 562 -26.55 -7.99 13.43
C PHE A 562 -25.88 -9.29 13.92
N ALA A 563 -25.11 -9.94 13.05
CA ALA A 563 -24.54 -11.26 13.29
C ALA A 563 -23.37 -11.55 12.34
N TYR A 564 -22.75 -12.72 12.53
CA TYR A 564 -21.82 -13.32 11.59
C TYR A 564 -22.56 -14.05 10.47
N TYR A 565 -22.04 -13.98 9.24
CA TYR A 565 -22.59 -14.61 8.03
C TYR A 565 -21.47 -15.19 7.15
N THR A 566 -21.73 -16.33 6.50
CA THR A 566 -20.84 -16.91 5.48
C THR A 566 -21.61 -17.89 4.58
N VAL A 567 -20.99 -18.33 3.48
CA VAL A 567 -21.56 -19.31 2.53
C VAL A 567 -20.70 -20.56 2.48
N ALA A 568 -21.34 -21.72 2.59
CA ALA A 568 -20.70 -23.02 2.48
C ALA A 568 -21.25 -23.83 1.28
N ASN A 569 -20.38 -24.59 0.63
CA ASN A 569 -20.72 -25.56 -0.40
C ASN A 569 -21.08 -26.91 0.26
N LYS A 570 -22.31 -27.38 0.03
CA LYS A 570 -22.83 -28.64 0.59
C LYS A 570 -22.10 -29.88 0.09
N ALA A 571 -21.56 -29.86 -1.13
CA ALA A 571 -20.90 -31.00 -1.75
C ALA A 571 -19.48 -31.23 -1.24
N VAL A 572 -18.85 -30.22 -0.63
CA VAL A 572 -17.52 -30.33 -0.04
C VAL A 572 -17.68 -30.75 1.42
N VAL A 573 -17.23 -31.96 1.73
CA VAL A 573 -17.13 -32.43 3.12
C VAL A 573 -16.13 -31.53 3.84
N ALA A 574 -16.55 -30.91 4.95
CA ALA A 574 -15.65 -30.13 5.79
C ALA A 574 -14.44 -31.03 6.19
N PRO A 575 -13.20 -30.52 6.15
CA PRO A 575 -12.05 -31.32 6.57
C PRO A 575 -12.26 -31.82 7.99
N VAL A 576 -12.32 -33.14 8.17
CA VAL A 576 -12.36 -33.78 9.49
C VAL A 576 -10.98 -33.60 10.11
N VAL A 577 -10.81 -32.52 10.87
CA VAL A 577 -9.66 -32.39 11.77
C VAL A 577 -10.02 -33.16 13.04
N TYR A 578 -9.31 -34.25 13.29
CA TYR A 578 -9.38 -34.94 14.57
C TYR A 578 -9.04 -33.94 15.67
N SER A 579 -10.02 -33.55 16.47
CA SER A 579 -9.75 -32.90 17.74
C SER A 579 -9.13 -33.96 18.65
N GLU A 580 -7.82 -33.90 18.88
CA GLU A 580 -7.30 -34.42 20.13
C GLU A 580 -7.94 -33.59 21.25
N SER A 581 -8.94 -34.17 21.88
CA SER A 581 -9.56 -33.63 23.08
C SER A 581 -8.55 -33.71 24.22
N SER A 582 -7.75 -32.66 24.43
CA SER A 582 -7.16 -32.42 25.73
C SER A 582 -8.18 -31.63 26.57
N GLY A 583 -9.06 -32.40 27.24
CA GLY A 583 -9.86 -31.87 28.33
C GLY A 583 -8.92 -31.32 29.40
N GLY A 584 -8.91 -29.99 29.55
CA GLY A 584 -8.31 -29.32 30.69
C GLY A 584 -9.25 -29.49 31.88
N ASP A 585 -9.10 -30.60 32.60
CA ASP A 585 -9.54 -30.68 33.99
C ASP A 585 -8.44 -30.06 34.86
N GLY A 586 -8.87 -29.19 35.77
CA GLY A 586 -7.98 -28.54 36.72
C GLY A 586 -7.66 -29.48 37.88
N GLY A 587 -6.41 -29.47 38.33
CA GLY A 587 -6.07 -29.90 39.69
C GLY A 587 -5.05 -31.04 39.78
N GLY A 588 -3.96 -30.70 40.47
CA GLY A 588 -2.93 -31.54 41.06
C GLY A 588 -3.15 -33.05 41.16
N GLY A 589 -2.10 -33.81 40.84
CA GLY A 589 -2.08 -35.23 41.11
C GLY A 589 -0.83 -35.90 40.57
N SER A 590 0.21 -35.87 41.36
CA SER A 590 1.38 -36.74 41.25
C SER A 590 1.00 -38.23 41.17
N VAL A 591 1.87 -39.02 40.52
CA VAL A 591 2.20 -40.45 40.79
C VAL A 591 1.54 -41.53 39.89
N LEU A 592 2.43 -42.22 39.15
CA LEU A 592 2.44 -43.64 38.68
C LEU A 592 1.29 -44.09 37.77
N TYR A 593 1.50 -44.66 36.58
CA TYR A 593 2.49 -45.65 36.13
C TYR A 593 2.65 -45.50 34.60
N LEU A 594 3.86 -45.61 34.04
CA LEU A 594 4.30 -46.94 33.59
C LEU A 594 5.75 -46.96 33.08
N PRO A 595 6.54 -47.94 33.54
CA PRO A 595 7.88 -48.24 33.10
C PRO A 595 7.83 -49.03 31.79
N ILE A 596 8.16 -48.42 30.66
CA ILE A 596 8.42 -49.16 29.39
C ILE A 596 9.71 -48.66 28.68
N LEU A 597 10.34 -47.58 29.13
CA LEU A 597 11.53 -47.01 28.48
C LEU A 597 12.88 -47.29 29.17
N LEU A 598 12.90 -48.17 30.19
CA LEU A 598 14.15 -48.58 30.88
C LEU A 598 14.62 -50.00 30.58
N LEU A 599 14.00 -50.70 29.62
CA LEU A 599 14.41 -52.07 29.20
C LEU A 599 15.15 -52.14 27.86
N PHE A 600 15.39 -51.02 27.17
CA PHE A 600 16.21 -50.99 25.94
C PHE A 600 17.57 -50.26 26.09
N GLY A 601 17.93 -49.80 27.29
CA GLY A 601 19.17 -49.04 27.55
C GLY A 601 20.29 -49.76 28.29
N LEU A 602 20.09 -51.01 28.77
CA LEU A 602 21.04 -51.73 29.64
C LEU A 602 21.61 -53.03 29.03
N GLY A 603 21.54 -53.19 27.71
CA GLY A 603 22.08 -54.35 26.99
C GLY A 603 23.46 -54.17 26.33
N PHE A 604 24.10 -52.99 26.41
CA PHE A 604 25.31 -52.71 25.60
C PHE A 604 26.55 -52.19 26.35
N ARG A 605 26.63 -52.38 27.68
CA ARG A 605 27.80 -51.97 28.47
C ARG A 605 28.37 -53.01 29.43
N TYR A 606 28.19 -54.30 29.14
CA TYR A 606 28.85 -55.37 29.88
C TYR A 606 29.32 -56.50 28.96
N LEU A 607 30.31 -56.21 28.10
CA LEU A 607 31.22 -57.19 27.45
C LEU A 607 32.20 -56.47 26.52
N LYS A 608 33.22 -55.80 27.07
CA LYS A 608 34.58 -55.66 26.50
C LYS A 608 35.46 -54.76 27.38
N ARG A 609 35.92 -55.32 28.49
CA ARG A 609 37.16 -54.88 29.14
C ARG A 609 37.80 -56.08 29.82
N ASN A 610 38.57 -56.82 29.03
CA ASN A 610 39.84 -57.47 29.37
C ASN A 610 40.10 -58.53 28.30
N TRP A 611 41.04 -58.22 27.40
CA TRP A 611 42.25 -59.01 27.17
C TRP A 611 43.13 -58.25 26.18
N ASN A 612 44.25 -57.74 26.70
CA ASN A 612 45.45 -57.46 25.92
C ASN A 612 46.07 -58.79 25.49
N VAL A 613 46.83 -58.76 24.39
CA VAL A 613 48.20 -59.32 24.23
C VAL A 613 48.41 -59.89 22.80
N ASN A 614 49.46 -59.34 22.15
CA ASN A 614 50.30 -59.85 21.04
C ASN A 614 49.69 -60.10 19.66
N LEU A 615 49.94 -59.18 18.72
CA LEU A 615 51.08 -59.18 17.77
C LEU A 615 51.09 -57.86 16.97
#